data_AF-A0A7S0J8B5-F1
#
_entry.id   AF-A0A7S0J8B5-F1
#
_cell.length_a   1.000
_cell.length_b   1.000
_cell.length_c   1.000
_cell.angle_alpha   90.00
_cell.angle_beta   90.00
_cell.angle_gamma   90.00
#
_symmetry.space_group_name_H-M   'P 1'
#
loop_
_entity.id
_entity.type
_entity.pdbx_description
1 polymer ?
#
loop_
_entity_poly.entity_id
_entity_poly.type
_entity_poly.pdbx_seq_one_letter_code
_entity_poly.pdbx_strand_id
1 'polypeptide(L)'
;ARAVSIIEQSGARPFFIYLAWQNVHWPLEVPQRFVQPYVNTTGGDPHRLQIAGMVAALDEGVGNVTRALKRARLWEKTLLIFCSDNGGPTNGNEGTASNNFPMRGGKNTLWEGGTRLVAVVR
;
A
#
# COMPACT_ATOMS: atom_id res chain seq x y z
N ALA A 1 9.01 -8.81 6.83
CA ALA A 1 9.65 -9.81 7.71
C ALA A 1 8.81 -11.08 7.88
N ARG A 2 7.57 -11.03 8.41
CA ARG A 2 6.78 -12.26 8.68
C ARG A 2 6.23 -12.97 7.43
N ALA A 3 5.57 -12.26 6.51
CA ALA A 3 5.05 -12.88 5.28
C ALA A 3 6.17 -13.54 4.45
N VAL A 4 7.31 -12.85 4.30
CA VAL A 4 8.53 -13.39 3.66
C VAL A 4 8.98 -14.69 4.33
N SER A 5 9.06 -14.71 5.66
CA SER A 5 9.44 -15.92 6.42
C SER A 5 8.46 -17.07 6.20
N ILE A 6 7.15 -16.82 6.15
CA ILE A 6 6.14 -17.85 5.86
C ILE A 6 6.37 -18.42 4.46
N ILE A 7 6.56 -17.56 3.45
CA ILE A 7 6.80 -17.98 2.07
C ILE A 7 8.05 -18.86 1.97
N GLU A 8 9.15 -18.43 2.59
CA GLU A 8 10.43 -19.16 2.55
C GLU A 8 10.36 -20.52 3.28
N GLN A 9 9.47 -20.66 4.28
CA GLN A 9 9.27 -21.90 5.04
C GLN A 9 8.17 -22.81 4.48
N SER A 10 7.39 -22.33 3.51
CA SER A 10 6.21 -23.07 3.00
C SER A 10 6.58 -24.29 2.14
N GLY A 11 7.80 -24.29 1.57
CA GLY A 11 8.23 -25.33 0.64
C GLY A 11 7.32 -25.41 -0.57
N ALA A 12 6.87 -26.62 -0.93
CA ALA A 12 5.98 -26.86 -2.08
C ALA A 12 4.48 -26.94 -1.73
N ARG A 13 4.11 -26.77 -0.45
CA ARG A 13 2.69 -26.86 -0.05
C ARG A 13 1.94 -25.59 -0.46
N PRO A 14 0.75 -25.69 -1.06
CA PRO A 14 -0.11 -24.52 -1.27
C PRO A 14 -0.40 -23.81 0.05
N PHE A 15 -0.48 -22.48 0.01
CA PHE A 15 -0.84 -21.66 1.15
C PHE A 15 -1.68 -20.47 0.74
N PHE A 16 -2.32 -19.86 1.73
CA PHE A 16 -3.04 -18.61 1.62
C PHE A 16 -2.47 -17.62 2.63
N ILE A 17 -2.16 -16.40 2.19
CA ILE A 17 -1.74 -15.30 3.06
C ILE A 17 -2.69 -14.14 2.81
N TYR A 18 -3.37 -13.70 3.88
CA TYR A 18 -4.00 -12.40 3.92
C TYR A 18 -3.04 -11.41 4.57
N LEU A 19 -2.53 -10.46 3.79
CA LEU A 19 -1.57 -9.45 4.24
C LEU A 19 -2.23 -8.07 4.27
N ALA A 20 -2.95 -7.80 5.37
CA ALA A 20 -3.57 -6.50 5.63
C ALA A 20 -2.53 -5.52 6.18
N TRP A 21 -2.04 -4.62 5.33
CA TRP A 21 -1.12 -3.58 5.75
C TRP A 21 -1.83 -2.50 6.57
N GLN A 22 -1.13 -1.96 7.57
CA GLN A 22 -1.57 -0.73 8.24
C GLN A 22 -1.37 0.50 7.32
N ASN A 23 -0.33 0.47 6.48
CA ASN A 23 -0.07 1.52 5.49
C ASN A 23 -1.25 1.66 4.51
N VAL A 24 -1.72 2.86 4.16
CA VAL A 24 -1.20 4.20 4.53
C VAL A 24 -2.14 4.95 5.48
N HIS A 25 -2.80 4.22 6.38
CA HIS A 25 -3.75 4.80 7.33
C HIS A 25 -3.04 5.70 8.36
N TRP A 26 -3.77 6.70 8.87
CA TRP A 26 -3.35 7.53 10.02
C TRP A 26 -2.97 6.67 11.25
N PRO A 27 -1.97 7.04 12.07
CA PRO A 27 -1.13 8.24 12.03
C PRO A 27 -0.10 8.26 10.88
N LEU A 28 0.24 9.45 10.41
CA LEU A 28 1.19 9.64 9.31
C LEU A 28 2.64 9.50 9.78
N GLU A 29 3.09 8.26 9.92
CA GLU A 29 4.41 7.91 10.42
C GLU A 29 5.16 7.02 9.43
N VAL A 30 6.35 7.45 9.01
CA VAL A 30 7.23 6.65 8.16
C VAL A 30 8.69 7.00 8.39
N PRO A 31 9.64 6.05 8.27
CA PRO A 31 11.05 6.37 8.37
C PRO A 31 11.51 7.42 7.36
N GLN A 32 12.38 8.34 7.80
CA GLN A 32 12.82 9.49 7.00
C GLN A 32 13.31 9.13 5.60
N ARG A 33 13.95 7.97 5.44
CA ARG A 33 14.46 7.49 4.13
C ARG A 33 13.39 7.42 3.04
N PHE A 34 12.13 7.22 3.41
CA PHE A 34 11.02 7.12 2.46
C PHE A 34 10.43 8.47 2.08
N VAL A 35 10.59 9.51 2.90
CA VAL A 35 10.10 10.86 2.55
C VAL A 35 11.12 11.67 1.77
N GLN A 36 12.42 11.42 1.97
CA GLN A 36 13.52 12.16 1.32
C GLN A 36 13.38 12.26 -0.21
N PRO A 37 12.99 11.19 -0.95
CA PRO A 37 12.83 11.28 -2.40
C PRO A 37 11.71 12.22 -2.85
N TYR A 38 10.74 12.53 -1.98
CA TYR A 38 9.50 13.22 -2.33
C TYR A 38 9.43 14.67 -1.86
N VAL A 39 10.44 15.18 -1.14
CA VAL A 39 10.44 16.53 -0.53
C VAL A 39 10.10 17.65 -1.51
N ASN A 40 10.49 17.52 -2.78
CA ASN A 40 10.26 18.52 -3.83
C ASN A 40 9.06 18.19 -4.75
N THR A 41 8.29 17.14 -4.44
CA THR A 41 7.20 16.64 -5.31
C THR A 41 5.81 16.90 -4.75
N THR A 42 5.70 17.30 -3.49
CA THR A 42 4.42 17.41 -2.77
C THR A 42 3.92 18.84 -2.60
N GLY A 43 4.53 19.81 -3.29
CA GLY A 43 4.14 21.22 -3.19
C GLY A 43 4.32 21.82 -1.80
N GLY A 44 5.15 21.21 -0.95
CA GLY A 44 5.39 21.65 0.42
C GLY A 44 4.35 21.16 1.44
N ASP A 45 3.33 20.39 1.05
CA ASP A 45 2.35 19.83 1.99
C ASP A 45 3.00 18.71 2.82
N PRO A 46 3.13 18.87 4.16
CA PRO A 46 3.78 17.89 5.02
C PRO A 46 2.97 16.59 5.15
N HIS A 47 1.64 16.64 5.14
CA HIS A 47 0.82 15.42 5.16
C HIS A 47 0.96 14.65 3.85
N ARG A 48 1.00 15.36 2.72
CA ARG A 48 1.22 14.73 1.40
C ARG A 48 2.59 14.08 1.32
N LEU A 49 3.61 14.74 1.88
CA LEU A 49 4.97 14.20 1.96
C LEU A 49 5.03 12.90 2.76
N GLN A 50 4.40 12.87 3.94
CA GLN A 50 4.34 11.65 4.75
C GLN A 50 3.60 10.52 4.04
N ILE A 51 2.44 10.79 3.43
CA ILE A 51 1.68 9.79 2.67
C ILE A 51 2.50 9.24 1.50
N ALA A 52 3.21 10.09 0.74
CA ALA A 52 4.07 9.63 -0.34
C ALA A 52 5.14 8.65 0.17
N GLY A 53 5.77 8.97 1.30
CA GLY A 53 6.71 8.06 1.96
C GLY A 53 6.06 6.76 2.45
N MET A 54 4.87 6.82 3.05
CA MET A 54 4.16 5.62 3.50
C MET A 54 3.75 4.70 2.35
N VAL A 55 3.36 5.26 1.20
CA VAL A 55 3.08 4.50 -0.03
C VAL A 55 4.37 3.86 -0.56
N ALA A 56 5.49 4.59 -0.55
CA ALA A 56 6.79 4.05 -0.96
C ALA A 56 7.25 2.90 -0.05
N ALA A 57 7.03 3.00 1.26
CA ALA A 57 7.31 1.93 2.21
C ALA A 57 6.43 0.69 1.98
N LEU A 58 5.14 0.89 1.66
CA LEU A 58 4.22 -0.19 1.27
C LEU A 58 4.72 -0.87 -0.02
N ASP A 59 5.10 -0.11 -1.03
CA ASP A 59 5.64 -0.63 -2.30
C ASP A 59 6.92 -1.46 -2.08
N GLU A 60 7.86 -0.98 -1.25
CA GLU A 60 9.04 -1.77 -0.85
C GLU A 60 8.63 -3.09 -0.16
N GLY A 61 7.61 -3.05 0.70
CA GLY A 61 7.01 -4.21 1.36
C GLY A 61 6.45 -5.23 0.38
N VAL A 62 5.67 -4.79 -0.60
CA VAL A 62 5.16 -5.64 -1.70
C VAL A 62 6.32 -6.20 -2.53
N GLY A 63 7.31 -5.38 -2.85
CA GLY A 63 8.55 -5.79 -3.51
C GLY A 63 9.28 -6.90 -2.75
N ASN A 64 9.34 -6.83 -1.42
CA ASN A 64 9.95 -7.87 -0.58
C ASN A 64 9.19 -9.20 -0.67
N VAL A 65 7.85 -9.17 -0.65
CA VAL A 65 7.00 -10.36 -0.78
C VAL A 65 7.17 -11.00 -2.17
N THR A 66 7.08 -10.21 -3.24
CA THR A 66 7.23 -10.72 -4.61
C THR A 66 8.63 -11.27 -4.87
N ARG A 67 9.69 -10.64 -4.34
CA ARG A 67 11.06 -11.18 -4.37
C ARG A 67 11.18 -12.50 -3.61
N ALA A 68 10.55 -12.64 -2.45
CA ALA A 68 10.56 -13.89 -1.69
C ALA A 68 9.87 -15.03 -2.47
N LEU A 69 8.72 -14.77 -3.08
CA LEU A 69 8.04 -15.75 -3.96
C LEU A 69 8.93 -16.18 -5.14
N LYS A 70 9.67 -15.24 -5.75
CA LYS A 70 10.62 -15.53 -6.84
C LYS A 70 11.77 -16.40 -6.35
N ARG A 71 12.42 -16.04 -5.23
CA ARG A 71 13.52 -16.82 -4.64
C ARG A 71 13.08 -18.24 -4.26
N ALA A 72 11.87 -18.39 -3.72
CA ALA A 72 11.27 -19.68 -3.38
C ALA A 72 10.77 -20.48 -4.59
N ARG A 73 10.88 -19.94 -5.82
CA ARG A 73 10.35 -20.54 -7.07
C ARG A 73 8.84 -20.79 -7.04
N LEU A 74 8.12 -19.98 -6.28
CA LEU A 74 6.67 -20.04 -6.11
C LEU A 74 5.91 -19.02 -6.97
N TRP A 75 6.63 -18.03 -7.51
CA TRP A 75 6.06 -16.89 -8.23
C TRP A 75 5.11 -17.31 -9.36
N GLU A 76 5.49 -18.24 -10.22
CA GLU A 76 4.64 -18.66 -11.36
C GLU A 76 3.42 -19.52 -10.96
N LYS A 77 3.33 -19.92 -9.69
CA LYS A 77 2.22 -20.72 -9.15
C LYS A 77 1.42 -19.98 -8.08
N THR A 78 1.61 -18.67 -7.98
CA THR A 78 0.95 -17.83 -6.97
C THR A 78 0.06 -16.82 -7.67
N LEU A 79 -1.23 -16.85 -7.33
CA LEU A 79 -2.16 -15.76 -7.62
C LEU A 79 -1.94 -14.65 -6.59
N LEU A 80 -1.53 -13.47 -7.04
CA LEU A 80 -1.37 -12.29 -6.19
C LEU A 80 -2.51 -11.31 -6.47
N ILE A 81 -3.21 -10.92 -5.40
CA ILE A 81 -4.24 -9.88 -5.45
C ILE A 81 -3.78 -8.75 -4.52
N PHE A 82 -3.63 -7.56 -5.07
CA PHE A 82 -3.43 -6.32 -4.32
C PHE A 82 -4.67 -5.47 -4.46
N CYS A 83 -5.21 -4.96 -3.36
CA CYS A 83 -6.34 -4.02 -3.39
C CYS A 83 -6.32 -3.10 -2.18
N SER A 84 -6.88 -1.91 -2.34
CA SER A 84 -7.26 -1.05 -1.20
C SER A 84 -8.57 -1.55 -0.58
N ASP A 85 -8.83 -1.23 0.68
CA ASP A 85 -10.06 -1.55 1.40
C ASP A 85 -11.15 -0.46 1.23
N ASN A 86 -10.72 0.80 1.09
CA ASN A 86 -11.55 1.94 0.73
C ASN A 86 -10.72 3.01 0.01
N GLY A 87 -11.41 4.06 -0.46
CA GLY A 87 -10.78 5.20 -1.12
C GLY A 87 -10.12 6.16 -0.13
N GLY A 88 -9.12 6.93 -0.56
CA GLY A 88 -8.35 7.77 0.35
C GLY A 88 -9.19 8.85 1.04
N PRO A 89 -8.92 9.19 2.32
CA PRO A 89 -9.61 10.29 2.99
C PRO A 89 -9.15 11.66 2.46
N THR A 90 -10.03 12.36 1.74
CA THR A 90 -9.75 13.67 1.09
C THR A 90 -10.40 14.86 1.80
N ASN A 91 -11.24 14.62 2.81
CA ASN A 91 -12.08 15.66 3.44
C ASN A 91 -11.37 16.47 4.55
N GLY A 92 -10.05 16.29 4.74
CA GLY A 92 -9.25 17.00 5.74
C GLY A 92 -9.48 16.58 7.20
N ASN A 93 -10.57 15.89 7.51
CA ASN A 93 -10.96 15.54 8.90
C ASN A 93 -10.07 14.45 9.52
N GLU A 94 -9.40 13.64 8.70
CA GLU A 94 -8.53 12.55 9.16
C GLU A 94 -7.04 12.94 9.18
N GLY A 95 -6.71 14.24 9.00
CA GLY A 95 -5.33 14.71 9.02
C GLY A 95 -4.47 14.19 7.86
N THR A 96 -5.10 13.77 6.76
CA THR A 96 -4.41 13.21 5.58
C THR A 96 -4.57 14.10 4.35
N ALA A 97 -3.59 14.02 3.43
CA ALA A 97 -3.61 14.60 2.10
C ALA A 97 -3.67 13.50 1.01
N SER A 98 -4.55 12.52 1.20
CA SER A 98 -4.82 11.49 0.19
C SER A 98 -5.43 12.11 -1.06
N ASN A 99 -5.32 11.44 -2.20
CA ASN A 99 -5.79 11.97 -3.48
C ASN A 99 -6.47 10.86 -4.29
N ASN A 100 -7.73 11.08 -4.66
CA ASN A 100 -8.53 10.15 -5.46
C ASN A 100 -8.82 10.68 -6.87
N PHE A 101 -8.15 11.76 -7.31
CA PHE A 101 -8.37 12.34 -8.63
C PHE A 101 -8.28 11.29 -9.74
N PRO A 102 -9.18 11.30 -10.74
CA PRO A 102 -10.23 12.29 -11.00
C PRO A 102 -11.57 12.01 -10.31
N MET A 103 -11.62 11.05 -9.38
CA MET A 103 -12.86 10.60 -8.77
C MET A 103 -13.39 11.59 -7.72
N ARG A 104 -14.72 11.70 -7.65
CA ARG A 104 -15.41 12.52 -6.65
C ARG A 104 -15.35 11.84 -5.28
N GLY A 105 -15.09 12.60 -4.21
CA GLY A 105 -15.19 12.12 -2.83
C GLY A 105 -13.97 11.31 -2.35
N GLY A 106 -14.16 10.61 -1.23
CA GLY A 106 -13.11 9.86 -0.54
C GLY A 106 -13.70 8.91 0.49
N LYS A 107 -12.86 8.43 1.40
CA LYS A 107 -13.28 7.62 2.56
C LYS A 107 -14.56 8.19 3.20
N ASN A 108 -15.45 7.30 3.63
CA ASN A 108 -16.77 7.61 4.21
C ASN A 108 -17.77 8.26 3.24
N THR A 109 -17.59 8.12 1.92
CA THR A 109 -18.56 8.58 0.94
C THR A 109 -18.93 7.47 -0.04
N LEU A 110 -20.15 7.52 -0.58
CA LEU A 110 -20.62 6.60 -1.62
C LEU A 110 -20.21 7.01 -3.04
N TRP A 111 -19.40 8.07 -3.17
CA TRP A 111 -18.88 8.49 -4.46
C TRP A 111 -17.74 7.57 -4.91
N GLU A 112 -17.40 7.61 -6.20
CA GLU A 112 -16.31 6.81 -6.79
C GLU A 112 -15.00 6.93 -6.01
N GLY A 113 -14.66 8.11 -5.51
CA GLY A 113 -13.43 8.32 -4.75
C GLY A 113 -13.41 7.62 -3.39
N GLY A 114 -14.57 7.18 -2.87
CA GLY A 114 -14.65 6.36 -1.65
C GLY A 114 -14.79 4.86 -1.89
N THR A 115 -15.31 4.46 -3.06
CA THR A 115 -15.75 3.08 -3.33
C THR A 115 -15.07 2.41 -4.53
N ARG A 116 -14.50 3.17 -5.47
CA ARG A 116 -13.73 2.65 -6.61
C ARG A 116 -12.25 2.66 -6.29
N LEU A 117 -11.67 1.46 -6.18
CA LEU A 117 -10.38 1.26 -5.54
C LEU A 117 -9.30 0.81 -6.52
N VAL A 118 -8.04 1.03 -6.13
CA VAL A 118 -6.89 0.45 -6.81
C VAL A 118 -6.89 -1.06 -6.56
N ALA A 119 -6.86 -1.85 -7.62
CA ALA A 119 -6.73 -3.29 -7.55
C ALA A 119 -5.85 -3.82 -8.70
N VAL A 120 -5.04 -4.83 -8.41
CA VAL A 120 -4.20 -5.54 -9.37
C VAL A 120 -4.28 -7.04 -9.08
N VAL A 121 -4.41 -7.83 -10.15
CA VAL A 121 -4.36 -9.30 -10.10
C VAL A 121 -3.21 -9.75 -10.99
N ARG A 122 -2.41 -10.70 -10.51
CA ARG A 122 -1.30 -11.29 -11.27
C ARG A 122 -1.17 -12.78 -10.99
#